data_AF-A0A839GYU8-F1
#
_entry.id   AF-A0A839GYU8-F1
#
_cell.length_a   1.000
_cell.length_b   1.000
_cell.length_c   1.000
_cell.angle_alpha   90.00
_cell.angle_beta   90.00
_cell.angle_gamma   90.00
#
_symmetry.space_group_name_H-M   'P 1'
#
loop_
_entity.id
_entity.type
_entity.pdbx_description
1 polymer ?
#
loop_
_entity_poly.entity_id
_entity_poly.type
_entity_poly.pdbx_seq_one_letter_code
_entity_poly.pdbx_strand_id
1 'polypeptide(L)'
;MFNWLFGKKQKQLTKFEYYEKWDFYGLLDDLHIAEEMLKNKNSGYSGEFDSVEQFREALEDEIDWIEYNNKTDLTQIHQWFLPTGVWDDFAGPDGLELGNRISKRTSKWIKGTAEERKRQ
;
A
#
# COMPACT_ATOMS: atom_id res chain seq x y z
N MET A 1 -14.90 13.41 47.37
CA MET A 1 -13.57 12.90 46.99
C MET A 1 -13.69 12.17 45.65
N PHE A 2 -12.99 12.70 44.66
CA PHE A 2 -12.53 12.11 43.39
C PHE A 2 -13.41 11.08 42.64
N ASN A 3 -14.17 11.60 41.68
CA ASN A 3 -14.81 10.88 40.56
C ASN A 3 -13.77 10.43 39.50
N TRP A 4 -12.63 9.89 39.93
CA TRP A 4 -11.41 9.65 39.12
C TRP A 4 -11.30 8.19 38.62
N LEU A 5 -12.40 7.56 38.21
CA LEU A 5 -12.37 6.19 37.67
C LEU A 5 -13.04 6.03 36.30
N PHE A 6 -13.37 7.11 35.62
CA PHE A 6 -13.75 7.04 34.21
C PHE A 6 -12.52 7.25 33.32
N GLY A 7 -11.60 6.28 33.34
CA GLY A 7 -10.66 6.12 32.24
C GLY A 7 -11.46 6.06 30.94
N LYS A 8 -11.15 6.92 29.97
CA LYS A 8 -11.85 6.93 28.68
C LYS A 8 -11.82 5.50 28.12
N LYS A 9 -12.98 4.83 28.06
CA LYS A 9 -13.08 3.54 27.39
C LYS A 9 -12.54 3.75 25.98
N GLN A 10 -11.45 3.06 25.63
CA GLN A 10 -10.93 3.14 24.26
C GLN A 10 -12.08 2.75 23.33
N LYS A 11 -12.37 3.61 22.35
CA LYS A 11 -13.43 3.38 21.37
C LYS A 11 -13.10 2.05 20.67
N GLN A 12 -13.94 1.04 20.87
CA GLN A 12 -13.76 -0.23 20.17
C GLN A 12 -14.06 -0.02 18.69
N LEU A 13 -13.23 -0.61 17.83
CA LEU A 13 -13.47 -0.62 16.39
C LEU A 13 -14.74 -1.42 16.11
N THR A 14 -15.55 -0.88 15.20
CA THR A 14 -16.60 -1.65 14.55
C THR A 14 -15.98 -2.79 13.74
N LYS A 15 -16.79 -3.81 13.45
CA LYS A 15 -16.37 -4.92 12.57
C LYS A 15 -15.82 -4.41 11.23
N PHE A 16 -16.39 -3.34 10.68
CA PHE A 16 -15.95 -2.73 9.44
C PHE A 16 -14.58 -2.06 9.59
N GLU A 17 -14.41 -1.17 10.58
CA GLU A 17 -13.12 -0.51 10.86
C GLU A 17 -11.99 -1.53 11.15
N TYR A 18 -12.33 -2.66 11.77
CA TYR A 18 -11.38 -3.76 11.98
C TYR A 18 -10.93 -4.42 10.67
N TYR A 19 -11.86 -4.71 9.75
CA TYR A 19 -11.51 -5.30 8.45
C TYR A 19 -10.75 -4.32 7.57
N GLU A 20 -11.08 -3.03 7.59
CA GLU A 20 -10.27 -2.02 6.87
C GLU A 20 -8.86 -1.98 7.41
N LYS A 21 -8.69 -1.94 8.73
CA LYS A 21 -7.37 -2.00 9.35
C LYS A 21 -6.60 -3.27 8.96
N TRP A 22 -7.27 -4.42 8.94
CA TRP A 22 -6.65 -5.69 8.53
C TRP A 22 -6.29 -5.72 7.04
N ASP A 23 -7.16 -5.18 6.17
CA ASP A 23 -6.89 -5.06 4.73
C ASP A 23 -5.71 -4.12 4.45
N PHE A 24 -5.55 -3.06 5.25
CA PHE A 24 -4.40 -2.15 5.20
C PHE A 24 -3.09 -2.86 5.55
N TYR A 25 -3.03 -3.60 6.67
CA TYR A 25 -1.82 -4.35 6.99
C TYR A 25 -1.51 -5.42 5.94
N GLY A 26 -2.53 -6.07 5.38
CA GLY A 26 -2.34 -6.99 4.28
C GLY A 26 -1.81 -6.31 3.01
N LEU A 27 -2.05 -5.01 2.80
CA LEU A 27 -1.40 -4.25 1.73
C LEU A 27 0.08 -4.01 2.05
N LEU A 28 0.43 -3.62 3.27
CA LEU A 28 1.83 -3.42 3.67
C LEU A 28 2.64 -4.71 3.55
N ASP A 29 2.08 -5.84 4.00
CA ASP A 29 2.70 -7.15 3.83
C ASP A 29 2.95 -7.45 2.35
N ASP A 30 1.97 -7.19 1.48
CA ASP A 30 2.10 -7.40 0.04
C ASP A 30 3.19 -6.49 -0.58
N LEU A 31 3.31 -5.25 -0.11
CA LEU A 31 4.33 -4.31 -0.58
C LEU A 31 5.76 -4.72 -0.18
N HIS A 32 5.96 -5.20 1.05
CA HIS A 32 7.28 -5.72 1.45
C HIS A 32 7.65 -7.02 0.71
N ILE A 33 6.66 -7.87 0.39
CA ILE A 33 6.92 -9.03 -0.48
C ILE A 33 7.38 -8.53 -1.86
N ALA A 34 6.77 -7.47 -2.40
CA ALA A 34 7.15 -6.91 -3.69
C ALA A 34 8.58 -6.34 -3.66
N GLU A 35 8.93 -5.58 -2.62
CA GLU A 35 10.27 -5.08 -2.36
C GLU A 35 11.31 -6.22 -2.34
N GLU A 36 11.04 -7.29 -1.60
CA GLU A 36 11.94 -8.45 -1.49
C GLU A 36 12.08 -9.20 -2.82
N MET A 37 11.02 -9.28 -3.62
CA MET A 37 11.09 -9.86 -4.96
C MET A 37 12.02 -9.05 -5.88
N LEU A 38 12.04 -7.72 -5.76
CA LEU A 38 12.89 -6.85 -6.57
C LEU A 38 14.38 -6.99 -6.22
N LYS A 39 14.73 -7.31 -4.96
CA LYS A 39 16.14 -7.54 -4.56
C LYS A 39 16.82 -8.67 -5.32
N ASN A 40 16.05 -9.62 -5.84
CA ASN A 40 16.55 -10.77 -6.59
C ASN A 40 16.59 -10.52 -8.11
N LYS A 41 16.20 -9.32 -8.56
CA LYS A 41 16.21 -8.92 -9.97
C LYS A 41 17.44 -8.05 -10.22
N ASN A 42 18.13 -8.29 -11.33
CA ASN A 42 19.42 -7.64 -11.64
C ASN A 42 19.38 -6.81 -12.94
N SER A 43 18.21 -6.73 -13.59
CA SER A 43 18.06 -6.04 -14.87
C SER A 43 16.59 -5.80 -15.18
N GLY A 44 16.31 -4.68 -15.84
CA GLY A 44 15.00 -4.31 -16.36
C GLY A 44 14.99 -2.83 -16.68
N TYR A 45 13.97 -2.38 -17.39
CA TYR A 45 13.71 -0.99 -17.69
C TYR A 45 12.21 -0.80 -17.73
N SER A 46 11.71 0.28 -17.15
CA SER A 46 10.34 0.74 -17.37
C SER A 46 10.39 2.12 -18.00
N GLY A 47 9.30 2.56 -18.63
CA GLY A 47 9.23 3.93 -19.18
C GLY A 47 9.46 5.04 -18.14
N GLU A 48 9.35 4.72 -16.84
CA GLU A 48 9.51 5.63 -15.71
C GLU A 48 10.84 5.46 -14.96
N PHE A 49 11.49 4.29 -15.02
CA PHE A 49 12.69 3.95 -14.26
C PHE A 49 13.73 3.28 -15.15
N ASP A 50 14.97 3.77 -15.08
CA ASP A 50 16.07 3.27 -15.90
C ASP A 50 16.60 1.91 -15.42
N SER A 51 16.28 1.51 -14.18
CA SER A 51 16.70 0.24 -13.61
C SER A 51 15.75 -0.27 -12.53
N VAL A 52 15.89 -1.56 -12.20
CA VAL A 52 15.11 -2.20 -11.13
C VAL A 52 15.50 -1.66 -9.75
N GLU A 53 16.76 -1.25 -9.58
CA GLU A 53 17.25 -0.65 -8.36
C GLU A 53 16.59 0.71 -8.11
N GLN A 54 16.47 1.56 -9.14
CA GLN A 54 15.77 2.85 -9.00
C GLN A 54 14.30 2.66 -8.63
N PHE A 55 13.62 1.69 -9.25
CA PHE A 55 12.23 1.40 -8.91
C PHE A 55 12.10 0.84 -7.49
N ARG A 56 13.00 -0.07 -7.08
CA ARG A 56 13.02 -0.62 -5.73
C ARG A 56 13.22 0.48 -4.68
N GLU A 57 14.17 1.38 -4.89
CA GLU A 57 14.41 2.52 -3.99
C GLU A 57 13.18 3.42 -3.88
N ALA A 58 12.51 3.74 -5.01
CA ALA A 58 11.28 4.51 -5.00
C ALA A 58 10.11 3.80 -4.30
N LEU A 59 10.04 2.48 -4.41
CA LEU A 59 9.05 1.66 -3.71
C LEU A 59 9.32 1.64 -2.20
N GLU A 60 10.58 1.44 -1.78
CA GLU A 60 11.00 1.50 -0.37
C GLU A 60 10.63 2.85 0.25
N ASP A 61 10.93 3.96 -0.44
CA ASP A 61 10.56 5.31 0.01
C ASP A 61 9.05 5.44 0.23
N GLU A 62 8.21 5.04 -0.74
CA GLU A 62 6.75 5.14 -0.59
C GLU A 62 6.21 4.25 0.53
N ILE A 63 6.78 3.06 0.76
CA ILE A 63 6.43 2.22 1.91
C ILE A 63 6.74 2.95 3.22
N ASP A 64 7.93 3.53 3.35
CA ASP A 64 8.34 4.30 4.53
C ASP A 64 7.43 5.53 4.77
N TRP A 65 7.02 6.21 3.70
CA TRP A 65 6.06 7.32 3.79
C TRP A 65 4.69 6.87 4.33
N ILE A 66 4.22 5.69 3.91
CA ILE A 66 2.95 5.14 4.36
C ILE A 66 3.04 4.71 5.84
N GLU A 67 4.12 4.01 6.22
CA GLU A 67 4.26 3.44 7.56
C GLU A 67 4.57 4.48 8.64
N TYR A 68 5.52 5.38 8.37
CA TYR A 68 6.09 6.25 9.41
C TYR A 68 5.61 7.69 9.32
N ASN A 69 5.28 8.17 8.12
CA ASN A 69 4.85 9.55 7.90
C ASN A 69 3.33 9.70 7.80
N ASN A 70 2.58 8.61 8.05
CA ASN A 70 1.12 8.57 8.05
C ASN A 70 0.51 9.13 6.75
N LYS A 71 1.22 8.95 5.63
CA LYS A 71 0.73 9.32 4.30
C LYS A 71 -0.31 8.28 3.88
N THR A 72 -1.55 8.72 3.73
CA THR A 72 -2.66 7.84 3.33
C THR A 72 -2.95 7.87 1.83
N ASP A 73 -2.17 8.64 1.05
CA ASP A 73 -2.30 8.69 -0.39
C ASP A 73 -1.59 7.50 -1.04
N LEU A 74 -2.38 6.55 -1.52
CA LEU A 74 -1.91 5.33 -2.19
C LEU A 74 -1.91 5.44 -3.71
N THR A 75 -2.08 6.64 -4.28
CA THR A 75 -2.22 6.83 -5.74
C THR A 75 -0.99 6.37 -6.51
N GLN A 76 0.22 6.69 -6.02
CA GLN A 76 1.47 6.31 -6.69
C GLN A 76 1.67 4.78 -6.68
N ILE A 77 1.49 4.15 -5.50
CA ILE A 77 1.49 2.70 -5.39
C ILE A 77 0.45 2.09 -6.32
N HIS A 78 -0.77 2.63 -6.37
CA HIS A 78 -1.79 2.12 -7.28
C HIS A 78 -1.33 2.16 -8.73
N GLN A 79 -0.74 3.27 -9.18
CA GLN A 79 -0.25 3.45 -10.55
C GLN A 79 0.85 2.45 -10.92
N TRP A 80 1.86 2.27 -10.08
CA TRP A 80 2.95 1.32 -10.34
C TRP A 80 2.48 -0.12 -10.45
N PHE A 81 1.44 -0.49 -9.71
CA PHE A 81 0.86 -1.83 -9.67
C PHE A 81 -0.40 -1.98 -10.55
N LEU A 82 -0.75 -1.01 -11.40
CA LEU A 82 -1.78 -1.24 -12.43
C LEU A 82 -1.34 -2.37 -13.36
N PRO A 83 -2.29 -3.10 -13.99
CA PRO A 83 -1.94 -4.00 -15.09
C PRO A 83 -1.14 -3.24 -16.15
N THR A 84 -0.07 -3.85 -16.63
CA THR A 84 0.93 -3.26 -17.53
C THR A 84 1.62 -2.01 -16.99
N GLY A 85 1.61 -1.83 -15.67
CA GLY A 85 2.33 -0.76 -14.98
C GLY A 85 3.80 -1.11 -14.74
N VAL A 86 4.51 -0.22 -14.04
CA VAL A 86 5.95 -0.33 -13.76
C VAL A 86 6.32 -1.68 -13.13
N TRP A 87 5.49 -2.21 -12.23
CA TRP A 87 5.73 -3.51 -11.60
C TRP A 87 5.88 -4.65 -12.62
N ASP A 88 5.04 -4.66 -13.65
CA ASP A 88 5.01 -5.75 -14.63
C ASP A 88 6.29 -5.77 -15.49
N ASP A 89 6.92 -4.61 -15.71
CA ASP A 89 8.18 -4.48 -16.45
C ASP A 89 9.36 -5.17 -15.73
N PHE A 90 9.31 -5.27 -14.39
CA PHE A 90 10.40 -5.82 -13.57
C PHE A 90 10.12 -7.21 -13.00
N ALA A 91 8.88 -7.44 -12.55
CA ALA A 91 8.57 -8.64 -11.77
C ALA A 91 8.40 -9.89 -12.65
N GLY A 92 7.94 -9.71 -13.89
CA GLY A 92 7.62 -10.80 -14.81
C GLY A 92 6.45 -11.67 -14.31
N PRO A 93 6.27 -12.88 -14.87
CA PRO A 93 5.12 -13.73 -14.57
C PRO A 93 4.97 -14.10 -13.09
N ASP A 94 6.08 -14.27 -12.38
CA ASP A 94 6.10 -14.66 -10.96
C ASP A 94 5.50 -13.55 -10.05
N GLY A 95 5.54 -12.30 -10.49
CA GLY A 95 4.98 -11.16 -9.76
C GLY A 95 3.52 -10.84 -10.07
N LEU A 96 2.91 -11.51 -11.04
CA LEU A 96 1.60 -11.11 -11.58
C LEU A 96 0.49 -11.19 -10.51
N GLU A 97 0.45 -12.26 -9.72
CA GLU A 97 -0.57 -12.41 -8.67
C GLU A 97 -0.42 -11.32 -7.60
N LEU A 98 0.82 -11.07 -7.17
CA LEU A 98 1.13 -10.08 -6.15
C LEU A 98 0.75 -8.67 -6.62
N GLY A 99 1.15 -8.29 -7.83
CA GLY A 99 0.84 -6.98 -8.39
C GLY A 99 -0.66 -6.74 -8.51
N ASN A 100 -1.41 -7.74 -8.99
CA ASN A 100 -2.87 -7.66 -9.06
C ASN A 100 -3.52 -7.52 -7.67
N ARG A 101 -2.98 -8.20 -6.65
CA ARG A 101 -3.49 -8.11 -5.28
C ARG A 101 -3.28 -6.70 -4.70
N ILE A 102 -2.08 -6.14 -4.87
CA ILE A 102 -1.74 -4.77 -4.47
C ILE A 102 -2.65 -3.76 -5.18
N SER A 103 -2.75 -3.85 -6.51
CA SER A 103 -3.61 -3.00 -7.35
C SER A 103 -5.06 -2.99 -6.88
N LYS A 104 -5.58 -4.17 -6.55
CA LYS A 104 -6.97 -4.34 -6.09
C LYS A 104 -7.19 -3.71 -4.72
N ARG A 105 -6.25 -3.89 -3.77
CA ARG A 105 -6.34 -3.28 -2.44
C ARG A 105 -6.30 -1.76 -2.58
N THR A 106 -5.29 -1.21 -3.24
CA THR A 106 -5.10 0.25 -3.40
C THR A 106 -6.27 0.92 -4.12
N SER A 107 -6.84 0.27 -5.14
CA SER A 107 -8.08 0.75 -5.81
C SER A 107 -9.27 0.89 -4.86
N LYS A 108 -9.44 -0.04 -3.91
CA LYS A 108 -10.52 0.05 -2.91
C LYS A 108 -10.30 1.25 -1.99
N TRP A 109 -9.07 1.43 -1.50
CA TRP A 109 -8.70 2.55 -0.64
C TRP A 109 -9.00 3.88 -1.30
N ILE A 110 -8.51 4.10 -2.53
CA ILE A 110 -8.71 5.33 -3.29
C ILE A 110 -10.20 5.63 -3.51
N LYS A 111 -11.01 4.61 -3.84
CA LYS A 111 -12.47 4.77 -3.98
C LYS A 111 -13.14 5.16 -2.67
N GLY A 112 -12.78 4.50 -1.57
CA GLY A 112 -13.27 4.84 -0.23
C GLY A 112 -13.00 6.30 0.13
N THR A 113 -11.76 6.75 -0.06
CA THR A 113 -11.36 8.14 0.26
C THR A 113 -12.11 9.16 -0.61
N ALA A 114 -12.32 8.84 -1.89
CA ALA A 114 -13.06 9.71 -2.81
C ALA A 114 -14.55 9.82 -2.45
N GLU A 115 -15.16 8.75 -1.92
CA GLU A 115 -16.55 8.76 -1.46
C GLU A 115 -16.73 9.54 -0.16
N GLU A 116 -15.78 9.44 0.79
CA GLU A 116 -15.79 10.23 2.02
C GLU A 116 -15.70 11.74 1.74
N ARG A 117 -14.82 12.14 0.82
CA ARG A 117 -14.65 13.54 0.41
C ARG A 117 -15.91 14.14 -0.24
N LYS A 118 -16.76 13.32 -0.86
CA LYS A 118 -18.05 13.78 -1.44
C LYS A 118 -19.16 13.96 -0.40
N ARG A 119 -19.00 13.41 0.80
CA ARG A 119 -19.99 13.45 1.89
C ARG A 119 -19.73 14.58 2.90
N GLN A 120 -18.60 15.28 2.77
CA GLN A 120 -18.23 16.46 3.57
C GLN A 120 -18.61 17.73 2.82
#